data_AF-A0A6J1REB3-F1
#
_entry.id   AF-A0A6J1REB3-F1
#
_cell.length_a   1.000
_cell.length_b   1.000
_cell.length_c   1.000
_cell.angle_alpha   90.00
_cell.angle_beta   90.00
_cell.angle_gamma   90.00
#
_symmetry.space_group_name_H-M   'P 1'
#
loop_
_entity.id
_entity.type
_entity.pdbx_description
1 polymer ?
#
loop_
_entity_poly.entity_id
_entity_poly.type
_entity_poly.pdbx_seq_one_letter_code
_entity_poly.pdbx_strand_id
1 'polypeptide(L)'
;MGRAKAPKEIQLYPIVPIHPARDKKLQLSQATKLKSIVSRKVASLEVDVKKHREIVTDFRDDAKQHILRLLGDHRRFYLAFNHLKPSEIYAAIYQDCDLKRRFLDKLYYEKKRKLKRGIELQVEPDFYQSAYIYKFARSPNDKLEYNVLSTELERQSEYLPNCEQQRLIAQLQRSIAKHNAAKDIYSTYWSMLNILRKDAIFFNTLLNTLKEDQSSQCKAMLKVTVMGQLAAENLDDIRQKYKRMSRVVLRNMKIREQMLSTVQYQVKDLWAYAQSLVRIESVHVFAKKDIDVFANNKILEGQLAHLESICTEVKEVLLVRSYHDLLSRLENQSEQRTALLARLDTNLKNRDVLLSKKNQAVQVLESLKHSTKTAEQYKINGIQDMLEQIELEKKREKDLKDQIKAHGELLTNIRAALQSMNTMLLCVRHSGKGAVKKPVKNGNKKEPIVNDREDVEERDMLAEIEGMDTDVLVLLSKVSKKANILFNISNFDLKQEDEARDLYHTYVSNYNSGLIFGTGEEEQIGLLVEHEKIDVTVPTRADIKYRSRQAFEAHLKPE
;
A
#
# COMPACT_ATOMS: atom_id res chain seq x y z
N MET A 1 24.05 51.24 -70.55
CA MET A 1 24.66 50.03 -69.95
C MET A 1 23.60 49.32 -69.13
N GLY A 2 23.46 48.01 -69.29
CA GLY A 2 22.42 47.20 -68.64
C GLY A 2 21.85 46.15 -69.59
N ARG A 3 22.65 45.12 -69.93
CA ARG A 3 22.17 43.97 -70.72
C ARG A 3 21.78 42.84 -69.77
N ALA A 4 20.50 42.50 -69.76
CA ALA A 4 19.95 41.31 -69.14
C ALA A 4 20.57 40.05 -69.77
N LYS A 5 21.05 39.11 -68.93
CA LYS A 5 21.49 37.78 -69.34
C LYS A 5 20.41 36.76 -68.96
N ALA A 6 19.99 35.98 -69.96
CA ALA A 6 19.07 34.85 -69.85
C ALA A 6 19.62 33.75 -68.92
N PRO A 7 18.75 32.94 -68.29
CA PRO A 7 19.19 31.79 -67.50
C PRO A 7 19.57 30.61 -68.41
N LYS A 8 20.69 29.97 -68.04
CA LYS A 8 21.26 28.78 -68.70
C LYS A 8 20.44 27.53 -68.35
N GLU A 9 20.14 26.74 -69.36
CA GLU A 9 19.65 25.37 -69.26
C GLU A 9 20.62 24.50 -68.44
N ILE A 10 20.09 23.78 -67.44
CA ILE A 10 20.81 22.70 -66.76
C ILE A 10 20.37 21.39 -67.39
N GLN A 11 21.33 20.75 -68.06
CA GLN A 11 21.23 19.42 -68.65
C GLN A 11 20.92 18.37 -67.58
N LEU A 12 19.77 17.71 -67.70
CA LEU A 12 19.42 16.49 -66.97
C LEU A 12 19.99 15.28 -67.71
N TYR A 13 21.05 14.68 -67.17
CA TYR A 13 21.54 13.38 -67.59
C TYR A 13 20.44 12.30 -67.46
N PRO A 14 20.25 11.41 -68.45
CA PRO A 14 19.32 10.30 -68.33
C PRO A 14 19.90 9.23 -67.40
N ILE A 15 19.28 9.06 -66.23
CA ILE A 15 19.60 7.96 -65.31
C ILE A 15 19.08 6.65 -65.93
N VAL A 16 20.03 5.82 -66.35
CA VAL A 16 19.88 4.45 -66.80
C VAL A 16 19.04 3.62 -65.79
N PRO A 17 18.09 2.78 -66.24
CA PRO A 17 17.35 1.89 -65.35
C PRO A 17 18.26 0.79 -64.82
N ILE A 18 18.75 0.95 -63.59
CA ILE A 18 19.60 -0.06 -62.93
C ILE A 18 18.75 -1.20 -62.36
N HIS A 19 18.69 -2.28 -63.13
CA HIS A 19 18.70 -3.70 -62.78
C HIS A 19 18.03 -4.22 -61.48
N PRO A 20 16.95 -5.03 -61.58
CA PRO A 20 16.37 -5.80 -60.44
C PRO A 20 17.32 -6.87 -59.85
N ALA A 21 18.48 -7.12 -60.47
CA ALA A 21 19.53 -7.97 -59.92
C ALA A 21 20.27 -7.31 -58.74
N ARG A 22 20.29 -5.97 -58.66
CA ARG A 22 20.99 -5.24 -57.58
C ARG A 22 20.22 -5.30 -56.27
N ASP A 23 18.88 -5.27 -56.33
CA ASP A 23 18.01 -5.36 -55.15
C ASP A 23 18.04 -6.75 -54.52
N LYS A 24 18.06 -7.82 -55.32
CA LYS A 24 18.24 -9.18 -54.81
C LYS A 24 19.60 -9.36 -54.12
N LYS A 25 20.67 -8.76 -54.67
CA LYS A 25 22.01 -8.78 -54.07
C LYS A 25 22.06 -7.95 -52.77
N LEU A 26 21.32 -6.85 -52.71
CA LEU A 26 21.16 -6.01 -51.51
C LEU A 26 20.40 -6.75 -50.41
N GLN A 27 19.28 -7.40 -50.72
CA GLN A 27 18.53 -8.20 -49.76
C GLN A 27 19.37 -9.38 -49.22
N LEU A 28 20.12 -10.06 -50.08
CA LEU A 28 21.00 -11.16 -49.68
C LEU A 28 22.16 -10.67 -48.80
N SER A 29 22.69 -9.47 -49.07
CA SER A 29 23.71 -8.81 -48.23
C SER A 29 23.16 -8.35 -46.87
N GLN A 30 21.89 -7.93 -46.81
CA GLN A 30 21.22 -7.54 -45.56
C GLN A 30 20.90 -8.78 -44.72
N ALA A 31 20.42 -9.85 -45.35
CA ALA A 31 20.15 -11.13 -44.69
C ALA A 31 21.42 -11.76 -44.10
N THR A 32 22.55 -11.71 -44.82
CA THR A 32 23.84 -12.19 -44.28
C THR A 32 24.36 -11.32 -43.14
N LYS A 33 24.21 -9.99 -43.21
CA LYS A 33 24.51 -9.10 -42.09
C LYS A 33 23.65 -9.43 -40.86
N LEU A 34 22.33 -9.61 -41.05
CA LEU A 34 21.41 -9.96 -39.98
C LEU A 34 21.77 -11.32 -39.34
N LYS A 35 22.07 -12.33 -40.17
CA LYS A 35 22.53 -13.64 -39.71
C LYS A 35 23.81 -13.54 -38.88
N SER A 36 24.76 -12.69 -39.28
CA SER A 36 26.01 -12.48 -38.52
C SER A 36 25.78 -11.77 -37.17
N ILE A 37 24.79 -10.88 -37.09
CA ILE A 37 24.42 -10.17 -35.86
C ILE A 37 23.69 -11.11 -34.91
N VAL A 38 22.74 -11.90 -35.43
CA VAL A 38 22.02 -12.90 -34.64
C VAL A 38 22.99 -13.96 -34.13
N SER A 39 23.91 -14.46 -34.95
CA SER A 39 24.91 -15.45 -34.52
C SER A 39 25.82 -14.91 -33.41
N ARG A 40 26.23 -13.63 -33.49
CA ARG A 40 27.00 -12.97 -32.41
C ARG A 40 26.19 -12.82 -31.12
N LYS A 41 24.90 -12.48 -31.21
CA LYS A 41 24.01 -12.40 -30.05
C LYS A 41 23.73 -13.75 -29.41
N VAL A 42 23.61 -14.80 -30.21
CA VAL A 42 23.45 -16.18 -29.71
C VAL A 42 24.72 -16.62 -28.99
N ALA A 43 25.90 -16.36 -29.57
CA ALA A 43 27.17 -16.66 -28.93
C ALA A 43 27.37 -15.90 -27.60
N SER A 44 26.97 -14.62 -27.53
CA SER A 44 27.02 -13.87 -26.26
C SER A 44 26.05 -14.43 -25.22
N LEU A 45 24.84 -14.81 -25.64
CA LEU A 45 23.87 -15.43 -24.74
C LEU A 45 24.33 -16.81 -24.25
N GLU A 46 25.02 -17.61 -25.06
CA GLU A 46 25.61 -18.87 -24.61
C GLU A 46 26.68 -18.66 -23.54
N VAL A 47 27.52 -17.63 -23.69
CA VAL A 47 28.51 -17.25 -22.67
C VAL A 47 27.82 -16.79 -21.38
N ASP A 48 26.78 -15.97 -21.48
CA ASP A 48 26.02 -15.49 -20.32
C ASP A 48 25.29 -16.63 -19.60
N VAL A 49 24.69 -17.56 -20.35
CA VAL A 49 24.05 -18.77 -19.79
C VAL A 49 25.09 -19.66 -19.10
N LYS A 50 26.28 -19.82 -19.69
CA LYS A 50 27.36 -20.59 -19.05
C LYS A 50 27.81 -19.93 -17.75
N LYS A 51 27.99 -18.61 -17.75
CA LYS A 51 28.34 -17.82 -16.56
C LYS A 51 27.25 -17.88 -15.48
N HIS A 52 25.97 -17.86 -15.86
CA HIS A 52 24.85 -18.01 -14.93
C HIS A 52 24.78 -19.42 -14.35
N ARG A 53 25.10 -20.45 -15.15
CA ARG A 53 25.22 -21.82 -14.64
C ARG A 53 26.37 -21.96 -13.65
N GLU A 54 27.52 -21.35 -13.92
CA GLU A 54 28.67 -21.29 -13.01
C GLU A 54 28.30 -20.61 -11.69
N ILE A 55 27.63 -19.46 -11.73
CA ILE A 55 27.13 -18.76 -10.53
C ILE A 55 26.13 -19.64 -9.74
N VAL A 56 25.21 -20.32 -10.43
CA VAL A 56 24.22 -21.19 -9.77
C VAL A 56 24.87 -22.43 -9.16
N THR A 57 25.94 -22.97 -9.76
CA THR A 57 26.74 -24.04 -9.13
C THR A 57 27.53 -23.54 -7.93
N ASP A 58 28.10 -22.33 -7.98
CA ASP A 58 28.81 -21.72 -6.86
C ASP A 58 27.89 -21.48 -5.65
N PHE A 59 26.65 -21.02 -5.88
CA PHE A 59 25.64 -20.86 -4.81
C PHE A 59 25.24 -22.18 -4.12
N ARG A 60 25.42 -23.32 -4.79
CA ARG A 60 25.10 -24.64 -4.22
C ARG A 60 26.19 -25.12 -3.24
N ASP A 61 27.44 -24.77 -3.50
CA ASP A 61 28.59 -25.12 -2.65
C ASP A 61 28.89 -24.04 -1.58
N ASP A 62 28.54 -22.77 -1.83
CA ASP A 62 28.74 -21.65 -0.90
C ASP A 62 27.92 -21.77 0.39
N ALA A 63 26.79 -22.48 0.38
CA ALA A 63 25.98 -22.68 1.59
C ALA A 63 26.78 -23.40 2.70
N LYS A 64 27.66 -24.34 2.34
CA LYS A 64 28.51 -25.03 3.32
C LYS A 64 29.60 -24.11 3.86
N GLN A 65 30.28 -23.36 2.98
CA GLN A 65 31.35 -22.45 3.38
C GLN A 65 30.80 -21.29 4.22
N HIS A 66 29.64 -20.76 3.89
CA HIS A 66 28.99 -19.70 4.66
C HIS A 66 28.60 -20.16 6.07
N ILE A 67 28.00 -21.34 6.21
CA ILE A 67 27.65 -21.93 7.53
C ILE A 67 28.92 -22.22 8.34
N LEU A 68 29.96 -22.77 7.73
CA LEU A 68 31.23 -23.04 8.41
C LEU A 68 31.97 -21.75 8.80
N ARG A 69 31.86 -20.68 8.01
CA ARG A 69 32.42 -19.36 8.33
C ARG A 69 31.70 -18.72 9.51
N LEU A 70 30.37 -18.83 9.58
CA LEU A 70 29.56 -18.39 10.74
C LEU A 70 29.88 -19.19 12.01
N LEU A 71 30.20 -20.48 11.88
CA LEU A 71 30.63 -21.34 13.00
C LEU A 71 32.12 -21.18 13.34
N GLY A 72 32.88 -20.42 12.55
CA GLY A 72 34.32 -20.23 12.70
C GLY A 72 34.72 -19.58 14.02
N ASP A 73 33.86 -18.72 14.57
CA ASP A 73 34.04 -18.08 15.88
C ASP A 73 33.99 -19.09 17.04
N HIS A 74 33.50 -20.31 16.79
CA HIS A 74 33.38 -21.37 17.77
C HIS A 74 34.12 -22.64 17.29
N ARG A 75 35.45 -22.65 17.50
CA ARG A 75 36.38 -23.72 17.09
C ARG A 75 35.89 -25.16 17.36
N ARG A 76 35.16 -25.39 18.46
CA ARG A 76 34.60 -26.71 18.79
C ARG A 76 33.46 -27.13 17.84
N PHE A 77 32.56 -26.20 17.52
CA PHE A 77 31.48 -26.43 16.56
C PHE A 77 32.04 -26.59 15.15
N TYR A 78 33.01 -25.77 14.77
CA TYR A 78 33.69 -25.90 13.47
C TYR A 78 34.27 -27.30 13.27
N LEU A 79 35.04 -27.81 14.24
CA LEU A 79 35.65 -29.15 14.15
C LEU A 79 34.61 -30.28 14.19
N ALA A 80 33.54 -30.14 14.98
CA ALA A 80 32.50 -31.15 15.11
C ALA A 80 31.61 -31.27 13.87
N PHE A 81 31.47 -30.21 13.07
CA PHE A 81 30.48 -30.15 11.98
C PHE A 81 31.09 -30.00 10.58
N ASN A 82 32.41 -29.87 10.44
CA ASN A 82 33.10 -29.71 9.15
C ASN A 82 32.87 -30.86 8.16
N HIS A 83 32.69 -32.08 8.67
CA HIS A 83 32.52 -33.29 7.87
C HIS A 83 31.07 -33.56 7.43
N LEU A 84 30.10 -32.79 7.94
CA LEU A 84 28.67 -33.00 7.67
C LEU A 84 28.18 -32.16 6.47
N LYS A 85 27.06 -32.57 5.88
CA LYS A 85 26.37 -31.78 4.84
C LYS A 85 25.58 -30.62 5.47
N PRO A 86 25.34 -29.50 4.75
CA PRO A 86 24.63 -28.33 5.30
C PRO A 86 23.29 -28.64 5.99
N SER A 87 22.50 -29.56 5.44
CA SER A 87 21.24 -30.02 6.03
C SER A 87 21.41 -30.80 7.34
N GLU A 88 22.51 -31.53 7.48
CA GLU A 88 22.86 -32.31 8.66
C GLU A 88 23.47 -31.43 9.76
N ILE A 89 24.22 -30.39 9.39
CA ILE A 89 24.77 -29.39 10.33
C ILE A 89 23.63 -28.70 11.09
N TYR A 90 22.58 -28.28 10.38
CA TYR A 90 21.43 -27.63 11.02
C TYR A 90 20.73 -28.55 12.04
N ALA A 91 20.50 -29.81 11.67
CA ALA A 91 19.88 -30.79 12.56
C ALA A 91 20.74 -31.09 13.80
N ALA A 92 22.05 -31.20 13.61
CA ALA A 92 22.99 -31.47 14.71
C ALA A 92 23.10 -30.29 15.69
N ILE A 93 23.10 -29.05 15.19
CA ILE A 93 23.09 -27.84 16.04
C ILE A 93 21.79 -27.76 16.82
N TYR A 94 20.65 -28.06 16.19
CA TYR A 94 19.36 -28.05 16.87
C TYR A 94 19.33 -29.08 18.02
N GLN A 95 19.83 -30.29 17.79
CA GLN A 95 19.93 -31.33 18.82
C GLN A 95 20.87 -30.94 19.96
N ASP A 96 22.02 -30.34 19.69
CA ASP A 96 22.96 -29.87 20.73
C ASP A 96 22.34 -28.74 21.58
N CYS A 97 21.62 -27.82 20.95
CA CYS A 97 20.87 -26.76 21.63
C CYS A 97 19.77 -27.34 22.55
N ASP A 98 19.01 -28.32 22.08
CA ASP A 98 17.98 -28.99 22.87
C ASP A 98 18.56 -29.72 24.09
N LEU A 99 19.69 -30.42 23.91
CA LEU A 99 20.39 -31.08 25.01
C LEU A 99 20.89 -30.07 26.05
N LYS A 100 21.50 -28.98 25.61
CA LYS A 100 21.97 -27.90 26.51
C LYS A 100 20.82 -27.23 27.25
N ARG A 101 19.67 -27.04 26.59
CA ARG A 101 18.46 -26.50 27.22
C ARG A 101 17.94 -27.42 28.31
N ARG A 102 17.88 -28.74 28.07
CA ARG A 102 17.50 -29.73 29.09
C ARG A 102 18.49 -29.75 30.26
N PHE A 103 19.79 -29.62 30.00
CA PHE A 103 20.80 -29.49 31.06
C PHE A 103 20.63 -28.21 31.89
N LEU A 104 20.33 -27.10 31.23
CA LEU A 104 20.04 -25.82 31.89
C LEU A 104 18.81 -25.94 32.82
N ASP A 105 17.74 -26.56 32.34
CA ASP A 105 16.52 -26.80 33.13
C ASP A 105 16.82 -27.67 34.36
N LYS A 106 17.66 -28.70 34.21
CA LYS A 106 18.12 -29.53 35.33
C LYS A 106 18.92 -28.71 36.36
N LEU A 107 19.80 -27.82 35.91
CA LEU A 107 20.57 -26.93 36.78
C LEU A 107 19.66 -25.92 37.51
N TYR A 108 18.66 -25.36 36.83
CA TYR A 108 17.66 -24.49 37.46
C TYR A 108 16.87 -25.22 38.53
N TYR A 109 16.44 -26.45 38.25
CA TYR A 109 15.75 -27.29 39.21
C TYR A 109 16.64 -27.58 40.43
N GLU A 110 17.91 -27.96 40.23
CA GLU A 110 18.84 -28.19 41.33
C GLU A 110 19.10 -26.92 42.15
N LYS A 111 19.27 -25.76 41.50
CA LYS A 111 19.41 -24.47 42.17
C LYS A 111 18.19 -24.17 43.04
N LYS A 112 16.98 -24.36 42.51
CA LYS A 112 15.72 -24.16 43.25
C LYS A 112 15.60 -25.14 44.42
N ARG A 113 16.00 -26.41 44.23
CA ARG A 113 16.01 -27.42 45.30
C ARG A 113 17.00 -27.07 46.41
N LYS A 114 18.22 -26.65 46.06
CA LYS A 114 19.24 -26.22 47.03
C LYS A 114 18.82 -24.95 47.77
N LEU A 115 18.21 -24.00 47.09
CA LEU A 115 17.66 -22.80 47.71
C LEU A 115 16.54 -23.15 48.71
N LYS A 116 15.64 -24.06 48.33
CA LYS A 116 14.58 -24.53 49.23
C LYS A 116 15.15 -25.22 50.47
N ARG A 117 16.16 -26.08 50.31
CA ARG A 117 16.89 -26.66 51.45
C ARG A 117 17.62 -25.61 52.29
N GLY A 118 18.18 -24.57 51.67
CA GLY A 118 18.81 -23.46 52.38
C GLY A 118 17.80 -22.70 53.25
N ILE A 119 16.60 -22.45 52.72
CA ILE A 119 15.50 -21.84 53.48
C ILE A 119 15.04 -22.76 54.61
N GLU A 120 14.86 -24.07 54.36
CA GLU A 120 14.49 -25.07 55.38
C GLU A 120 15.54 -25.13 56.51
N LEU A 121 16.83 -25.14 56.17
CA LEU A 121 17.95 -25.12 57.12
C LEU A 121 18.15 -23.76 57.82
N GLN A 122 17.48 -22.70 57.37
CA GLN A 122 17.52 -21.39 58.00
C GLN A 122 16.30 -21.17 58.91
N VAL A 123 15.21 -21.90 58.65
CA VAL A 123 14.02 -21.99 59.53
C VAL A 123 14.25 -22.97 60.69
N GLU A 124 15.10 -23.99 60.53
CA GLU A 124 15.41 -24.94 61.60
C GLU A 124 16.18 -24.34 62.81
N PRO A 125 17.20 -23.48 62.62
CA PRO A 125 17.90 -22.81 63.72
C PRO A 125 16.98 -21.88 64.50
N ASP A 126 16.05 -21.18 63.84
CA ASP A 126 15.12 -20.25 64.49
C ASP A 126 14.08 -21.00 65.37
N PHE A 127 13.74 -22.24 65.02
CA PHE A 127 12.87 -23.08 65.85
C PHE A 127 13.61 -23.61 67.10
N TYR A 128 14.87 -24.02 66.99
CA TYR A 128 15.67 -24.46 68.15
C TYR A 128 16.15 -23.30 69.03
N GLN A 129 16.38 -22.12 68.46
CA GLN A 129 16.83 -20.94 69.22
C GLN A 129 15.67 -20.29 70.00
N SER A 130 14.45 -20.31 69.49
CA SER A 130 13.28 -19.86 70.28
C SER A 130 12.84 -20.87 71.36
N ALA A 131 13.04 -22.19 71.12
CA ALA A 131 12.69 -23.24 72.08
C ALA A 131 13.66 -23.33 73.28
N TYR A 132 14.94 -22.98 73.11
CA TYR A 132 15.89 -22.91 74.23
C TYR A 132 15.71 -21.65 75.11
N ILE A 133 15.18 -20.56 74.56
CA ILE A 133 14.92 -19.31 75.30
C ILE A 133 13.69 -19.45 76.22
N TYR A 134 12.71 -20.27 75.86
CA TYR A 134 11.49 -20.45 76.66
C TYR A 134 11.57 -21.49 77.79
N LYS A 135 12.70 -22.20 77.96
CA LYS A 135 12.85 -23.24 78.99
C LYS A 135 13.84 -22.91 80.12
N PHE A 136 14.51 -21.76 80.10
CA PHE A 136 15.50 -21.34 81.12
C PHE A 136 15.22 -19.98 81.78
N ALA A 137 13.96 -19.56 81.86
CA ALA A 137 13.58 -18.37 82.64
C ALA A 137 13.08 -18.76 84.05
N ARG A 138 14.01 -19.16 84.93
CA ARG A 138 13.72 -19.26 86.38
C ARG A 138 14.96 -18.97 87.23
N SER A 139 15.50 -17.75 87.15
CA SER A 139 16.22 -17.11 88.27
C SER A 139 16.59 -15.64 87.92
N PRO A 140 16.41 -14.64 88.80
CA PRO A 140 16.66 -13.22 88.46
C PRO A 140 18.11 -12.73 88.57
N ASN A 141 19.12 -13.59 88.74
CA ASN A 141 20.48 -13.13 89.12
C ASN A 141 21.60 -13.24 88.08
N ASP A 142 21.39 -13.82 86.89
CA ASP A 142 22.48 -14.02 85.91
C ASP A 142 22.46 -13.03 84.72
N LYS A 143 21.81 -11.86 84.87
CA LYS A 143 21.72 -10.85 83.80
C LYS A 143 22.96 -9.97 83.62
N LEU A 144 23.96 -10.08 84.49
CA LEU A 144 25.12 -9.17 84.46
C LEU A 144 26.32 -9.73 83.69
N GLU A 145 26.49 -11.06 83.60
CA GLU A 145 27.67 -11.64 82.93
C GLU A 145 27.52 -11.75 81.40
N TYR A 146 26.29 -11.81 80.87
CA TYR A 146 26.08 -11.92 79.42
C TYR A 146 26.31 -10.60 78.66
N ASN A 147 26.03 -9.45 79.28
CA ASN A 147 26.22 -8.14 78.66
C ASN A 147 27.70 -7.71 78.57
N VAL A 148 28.55 -8.21 79.46
CA VAL A 148 30.00 -7.91 79.47
C VAL A 148 30.73 -8.70 78.37
N LEU A 149 30.30 -9.93 78.10
CA LEU A 149 30.88 -10.74 77.01
C LEU A 149 30.43 -10.30 75.61
N SER A 150 29.21 -9.79 75.45
CA SER A 150 28.74 -9.23 74.17
C SER A 150 29.42 -7.91 73.80
N THR A 151 29.72 -7.06 74.78
CA THR A 151 30.43 -5.78 74.53
C THR A 151 31.92 -5.95 74.25
N GLU A 152 32.56 -6.99 74.80
CA GLU A 152 33.97 -7.30 74.52
C GLU A 152 34.15 -7.97 73.15
N LEU A 153 33.16 -8.75 72.69
CA LEU A 153 33.16 -9.39 71.36
C LEU A 153 32.85 -8.38 70.24
N GLU A 154 31.95 -7.41 70.48
CA GLU A 154 31.66 -6.33 69.52
C GLU A 154 32.86 -5.39 69.34
N ARG A 155 33.64 -5.10 70.39
CA ARG A 155 34.85 -4.28 70.29
C ARG A 155 35.98 -4.93 69.49
N GLN A 156 36.07 -6.26 69.47
CA GLN A 156 37.08 -6.97 68.67
C GLN A 156 36.68 -7.18 67.21
N SER A 157 35.38 -7.07 66.86
CA SER A 157 34.89 -7.20 65.49
C SER A 157 34.98 -5.90 64.67
N GLU A 158 35.20 -4.75 65.32
CA GLU A 158 35.04 -3.43 64.67
C GLU A 158 36.30 -2.96 63.90
N TYR A 159 37.42 -3.68 63.99
CA TYR A 159 38.66 -3.33 63.30
C TYR A 159 39.15 -4.46 62.35
N LEU A 160 38.82 -4.32 61.07
CA LEU A 160 39.13 -5.10 59.85
C LEU A 160 38.20 -6.30 59.53
N PRO A 161 37.52 -6.32 58.35
CA PRO A 161 38.05 -5.92 57.04
C PRO A 161 37.08 -5.08 56.19
N ASN A 162 37.02 -3.75 56.39
CA ASN A 162 36.18 -2.87 55.56
C ASN A 162 36.76 -2.66 54.14
N CYS A 163 38.06 -2.86 53.93
CA CYS A 163 38.72 -2.64 52.64
C CYS A 163 38.39 -3.70 51.58
N GLU A 164 38.26 -4.98 51.95
CA GLU A 164 37.93 -6.03 50.98
C GLU A 164 36.47 -5.95 50.54
N GLN A 165 35.55 -5.67 51.48
CA GLN A 165 34.14 -5.47 51.16
C GLN A 165 33.94 -4.23 50.28
N GLN A 166 34.62 -3.13 50.56
CA GLN A 166 34.62 -1.94 49.69
C GLN A 166 35.23 -2.23 48.31
N ARG A 167 36.29 -3.04 48.22
CA ARG A 167 36.88 -3.47 46.95
C ARG A 167 35.91 -4.34 46.13
N LEU A 168 35.19 -5.25 46.77
CA LEU A 168 34.16 -6.07 46.14
C LEU A 168 32.98 -5.23 45.67
N ILE A 169 32.52 -4.26 46.47
CA ILE A 169 31.47 -3.32 46.08
C ILE A 169 31.91 -2.48 44.89
N ALA A 170 33.14 -1.96 44.88
CA ALA A 170 33.68 -1.20 43.75
C ALA A 170 33.81 -2.05 42.48
N GLN A 171 34.22 -3.32 42.60
CA GLN A 171 34.24 -4.27 41.48
C GLN A 171 32.84 -4.58 40.95
N LEU A 172 31.87 -4.76 41.84
CA LEU A 172 30.47 -4.97 41.49
C LEU A 172 29.89 -3.75 40.78
N GLN A 173 30.09 -2.55 41.31
CA GLN A 173 29.68 -1.30 40.68
C GLN A 173 30.32 -1.12 39.30
N ARG A 174 31.62 -1.46 39.16
CA ARG A 174 32.30 -1.44 37.85
C ARG A 174 31.72 -2.47 36.89
N SER A 175 31.32 -3.64 37.36
CA SER A 175 30.65 -4.66 36.55
C SER A 175 29.25 -4.22 36.12
N ILE A 176 28.49 -3.60 37.02
CA ILE A 176 27.16 -3.04 36.73
C ILE A 176 27.27 -1.91 35.70
N ALA A 177 28.22 -1.00 35.88
CA ALA A 177 28.49 0.07 34.92
C ALA A 177 28.85 -0.48 33.53
N LYS A 178 29.71 -1.52 33.47
CA LYS A 178 30.03 -2.21 32.21
C LYS A 178 28.82 -2.89 31.58
N HIS A 179 27.97 -3.53 32.40
CA HIS A 179 26.75 -4.18 31.92
C HIS A 179 25.75 -3.16 31.35
N ASN A 180 25.54 -2.04 32.04
CA ASN A 180 24.67 -0.97 31.56
C ASN A 180 25.21 -0.34 30.27
N ALA A 181 26.51 -0.06 30.20
CA ALA A 181 27.15 0.42 28.98
C ALA A 181 27.00 -0.58 27.82
N ALA A 182 27.16 -1.89 28.08
CA ALA A 182 26.95 -2.91 27.06
C ALA A 182 25.48 -2.99 26.61
N LYS A 183 24.53 -2.79 27.53
CA LYS A 183 23.09 -2.73 27.22
C LYS A 183 22.75 -1.51 26.36
N ASP A 184 23.35 -0.36 26.62
CA ASP A 184 23.17 0.86 25.81
C ASP A 184 23.81 0.71 24.43
N ILE A 185 24.99 0.08 24.35
CA ILE A 185 25.62 -0.26 23.08
C ILE A 185 24.74 -1.24 22.29
N TYR A 186 24.17 -2.24 22.94
CA TYR A 186 23.26 -3.19 22.29
C TYR A 186 21.99 -2.50 21.77
N SER A 187 21.38 -1.61 22.55
CA SER A 187 20.16 -0.89 22.14
C SER A 187 20.41 0.07 20.97
N THR A 188 21.58 0.69 20.91
CA THR A 188 22.00 1.53 19.77
C THR A 188 22.25 0.69 18.51
N TYR A 189 22.98 -0.42 18.60
CA TYR A 189 23.14 -1.35 17.47
C TYR A 189 21.81 -1.94 16.98
N TRP A 190 20.90 -2.27 17.89
CA TRP A 190 19.57 -2.74 17.54
C TRP A 190 18.78 -1.67 16.76
N SER A 191 18.89 -0.41 17.17
CA SER A 191 18.28 0.72 16.48
C SER A 191 18.89 0.93 15.08
N MET A 192 20.22 0.86 14.96
CA MET A 192 20.92 0.93 13.66
C MET A 192 20.50 -0.22 12.74
N LEU A 193 20.41 -1.45 13.25
CA LEU A 193 19.98 -2.61 12.47
C LEU A 193 18.54 -2.43 11.95
N ASN A 194 17.65 -1.89 12.77
CA ASN A 194 16.28 -1.60 12.36
C ASN A 194 16.20 -0.52 11.27
N ILE A 195 17.05 0.51 11.33
CA ILE A 195 17.17 1.52 10.27
C ILE A 195 17.65 0.86 8.98
N LEU A 196 18.77 0.12 9.03
CA LEU A 196 19.31 -0.58 7.85
C LEU A 196 18.31 -1.56 7.24
N ARG A 197 17.50 -2.23 8.06
CA ARG A 197 16.45 -3.13 7.58
C ARG A 197 15.34 -2.36 6.85
N LYS A 198 14.93 -1.19 7.37
CA LYS A 198 13.96 -0.32 6.69
C LYS A 198 14.52 0.22 5.37
N ASP A 199 15.78 0.64 5.36
CA ASP A 199 16.46 1.13 4.17
C ASP A 199 16.58 0.02 3.11
N ALA A 200 16.94 -1.20 3.50
CA ALA A 200 16.98 -2.34 2.59
C ALA A 200 15.61 -2.62 1.95
N ILE A 201 14.51 -2.52 2.73
CA ILE A 201 13.16 -2.67 2.19
C ILE A 201 12.86 -1.54 1.19
N PHE A 202 13.19 -0.30 1.52
CA PHE A 202 12.98 0.86 0.65
C PHE A 202 13.79 0.77 -0.66
N PHE A 203 15.05 0.36 -0.60
CA PHE A 203 15.86 0.20 -1.81
C PHE A 203 15.34 -0.96 -2.67
N ASN A 204 14.86 -2.04 -2.07
CA ASN A 204 14.24 -3.13 -2.82
C ASN A 204 12.95 -2.69 -3.52
N THR A 205 12.10 -1.90 -2.86
CA THR A 205 10.90 -1.37 -3.52
C THR A 205 11.25 -0.41 -4.65
N LEU A 206 12.22 0.49 -4.45
CA LEU A 206 12.71 1.40 -5.49
C LEU A 206 13.31 0.66 -6.69
N LEU A 207 14.09 -0.40 -6.46
CA LEU A 207 14.66 -1.21 -7.53
C LEU A 207 13.57 -1.95 -8.32
N ASN A 208 12.53 -2.45 -7.64
CA ASN A 208 11.41 -3.11 -8.29
C ASN A 208 10.60 -2.14 -9.16
N THR A 209 10.28 -0.94 -8.65
CA THR A 209 9.57 0.07 -9.44
C THR A 209 10.38 0.51 -10.66
N LEU A 210 11.70 0.68 -10.52
CA LEU A 210 12.59 1.03 -11.62
C LEU A 210 12.65 -0.06 -12.69
N LYS A 211 12.61 -1.35 -12.28
CA LYS A 211 12.56 -2.48 -13.21
C LYS A 211 11.23 -2.56 -13.96
N GLU A 212 10.12 -2.29 -13.28
CA GLU A 212 8.78 -2.22 -13.90
C GLU A 212 8.68 -1.07 -14.90
N ASP A 213 9.21 0.10 -14.53
CA ASP A 213 9.27 1.27 -15.40
C ASP A 213 10.12 0.99 -16.64
N GLN A 214 11.32 0.41 -16.48
CA GLN A 214 12.16 0.00 -17.60
C GLN A 214 11.41 -0.91 -18.59
N SER A 215 10.71 -1.93 -18.09
CA SER A 215 9.89 -2.83 -18.92
C SER A 215 8.78 -2.08 -19.66
N SER A 216 8.12 -1.15 -18.98
CA SER A 216 7.05 -0.32 -19.56
C SER A 216 7.58 0.62 -20.64
N GLN A 217 8.71 1.27 -20.39
CA GLN A 217 9.40 2.12 -21.37
C GLN A 217 9.86 1.31 -22.59
N CYS A 218 10.42 0.11 -22.40
CA CYS A 218 10.80 -0.77 -23.51
C CYS A 218 9.60 -1.15 -24.38
N LYS A 219 8.44 -1.46 -23.77
CA LYS A 219 7.20 -1.75 -24.51
C LYS A 219 6.72 -0.52 -25.28
N ALA A 220 6.78 0.67 -24.69
CA ALA A 220 6.41 1.92 -25.35
C ALA A 220 7.33 2.21 -26.54
N MET A 221 8.66 2.10 -26.36
CA MET A 221 9.64 2.29 -27.42
C MET A 221 9.44 1.31 -28.57
N LEU A 222 9.11 0.04 -28.29
CA LEU A 222 8.77 -0.94 -29.32
C LEU A 222 7.54 -0.49 -30.13
N LYS A 223 6.46 -0.06 -29.46
CA LYS A 223 5.25 0.43 -30.14
C LYS A 223 5.52 1.66 -30.99
N VAL A 224 6.28 2.63 -30.47
CA VAL A 224 6.69 3.82 -31.22
C VAL A 224 7.52 3.43 -32.44
N THR A 225 8.44 2.47 -32.30
CA THR A 225 9.24 1.97 -33.43
C THR A 225 8.36 1.34 -34.51
N VAL A 226 7.42 0.47 -34.13
CA VAL A 226 6.48 -0.16 -35.08
C VAL A 226 5.60 0.88 -35.77
N MET A 227 5.08 1.86 -35.03
CA MET A 227 4.31 2.97 -35.63
C MET A 227 5.16 3.82 -36.57
N GLY A 228 6.42 4.08 -36.23
CA GLY A 228 7.36 4.79 -37.09
C GLY A 228 7.66 4.02 -38.39
N GLN A 229 7.81 2.70 -38.32
CA GLN A 229 7.97 1.84 -39.49
C GLN A 229 6.73 1.89 -40.39
N LEU A 230 5.54 1.72 -39.82
CA LEU A 230 4.28 1.80 -40.57
C LEU A 230 4.09 3.17 -41.24
N ALA A 231 4.41 4.25 -40.54
CA ALA A 231 4.35 5.60 -41.09
C ALA A 231 5.33 5.80 -42.26
N ALA A 232 6.54 5.25 -42.14
CA ALA A 232 7.54 5.28 -43.22
C ALA A 232 7.08 4.48 -44.45
N GLU A 233 6.51 3.28 -44.26
CA GLU A 233 5.94 2.46 -45.34
C GLU A 233 4.80 3.21 -46.05
N ASN A 234 3.87 3.79 -45.30
CA ASN A 234 2.79 4.60 -45.87
C ASN A 234 3.31 5.80 -46.67
N LEU A 235 4.37 6.46 -46.19
CA LEU A 235 4.97 7.59 -46.89
C LEU A 235 5.63 7.15 -48.20
N ASP A 236 6.34 6.01 -48.19
CA ASP A 236 6.94 5.45 -49.40
C ASP A 236 5.89 5.02 -50.44
N ASP A 237 4.77 4.44 -49.99
CA ASP A 237 3.63 4.11 -50.84
C ASP A 237 3.01 5.34 -51.49
N ILE A 238 2.78 6.41 -50.71
CA ILE A 238 2.29 7.69 -51.23
C ILE A 238 3.28 8.27 -52.24
N ARG A 239 4.58 8.22 -51.94
CA ARG A 239 5.63 8.70 -52.84
C ARG A 239 5.66 7.92 -54.15
N GLN A 240 5.46 6.59 -54.09
CA GLN A 240 5.40 5.76 -55.28
C GLN A 240 4.13 6.04 -56.09
N LYS A 241 2.97 6.20 -55.45
CA LYS A 241 1.71 6.62 -56.10
C LYS A 241 1.87 7.95 -56.82
N TYR A 242 2.47 8.94 -56.16
CA TYR A 242 2.76 10.25 -56.77
C TYR A 242 3.69 10.12 -57.98
N LYS A 243 4.77 9.33 -57.88
CA LYS A 243 5.66 9.06 -59.02
C LYS A 243 4.96 8.38 -60.20
N ARG A 244 3.99 7.49 -59.95
CA ARG A 244 3.18 6.86 -61.01
C ARG A 244 2.23 7.87 -61.63
N MET A 245 1.52 8.64 -60.81
CA MET A 245 0.58 9.67 -61.25
C MET A 245 1.28 10.74 -62.10
N SER A 246 2.43 11.25 -61.62
CA SER A 246 3.23 12.23 -62.36
C SER A 246 3.64 11.73 -63.75
N ARG A 247 4.03 10.45 -63.89
CA ARG A 247 4.33 9.85 -65.20
C ARG A 247 3.11 9.78 -66.11
N VAL A 248 1.94 9.43 -65.58
CA VAL A 248 0.68 9.37 -66.35
C VAL A 248 0.28 10.77 -66.81
N VAL A 249 0.33 11.76 -65.91
CA VAL A 249 0.03 13.17 -66.25
C VAL A 249 0.97 13.68 -67.33
N LEU A 250 2.28 13.41 -67.22
CA LEU A 250 3.25 13.83 -68.23
C LEU A 250 2.97 13.20 -69.61
N ARG A 251 2.63 11.91 -69.64
CA ARG A 251 2.26 11.22 -70.90
C ARG A 251 0.98 11.82 -71.49
N ASN A 252 -0.05 12.03 -70.68
CA ASN A 252 -1.30 12.64 -71.12
C ASN A 252 -1.08 14.07 -71.65
N MET A 253 -0.20 14.84 -71.00
CA MET A 253 0.16 16.18 -71.43
C MET A 253 0.84 16.17 -72.80
N LYS A 254 1.79 15.25 -73.02
CA LYS A 254 2.42 15.04 -74.35
C LYS A 254 1.42 14.62 -75.43
N ILE A 255 0.51 13.70 -75.11
CA ILE A 255 -0.52 13.25 -76.07
C ILE A 255 -1.46 14.42 -76.43
N ARG A 256 -1.89 15.21 -75.44
CA ARG A 256 -2.72 16.40 -75.68
C ARG A 256 -1.99 17.44 -76.52
N GLU A 257 -0.70 17.65 -76.28
CA GLU A 257 0.14 18.55 -77.08
C GLU A 257 0.22 18.09 -78.54
N GLN A 258 0.43 16.80 -78.79
CA GLN A 258 0.42 16.20 -80.13
C GLN A 258 -0.96 16.28 -80.81
N MET A 259 -2.03 16.06 -80.05
CA MET A 259 -3.39 16.16 -80.58
C MET A 259 -3.74 17.60 -80.94
N LEU A 260 -3.35 18.56 -80.09
CA LEU A 260 -3.51 19.99 -80.36
C LEU A 260 -2.74 20.43 -81.60
N SER A 261 -1.49 19.97 -81.78
CA SER A 261 -0.74 20.31 -82.99
C SER A 261 -1.42 19.73 -84.24
N THR A 262 -1.91 18.49 -84.19
CA THR A 262 -2.66 17.86 -85.28
C THR A 262 -3.93 18.63 -85.63
N VAL A 263 -4.72 19.02 -84.62
CA VAL A 263 -5.92 19.84 -84.81
C VAL A 263 -5.56 21.22 -85.38
N GLN A 264 -4.48 21.85 -84.91
CA GLN A 264 -4.01 23.12 -85.48
C GLN A 264 -3.64 22.99 -86.96
N TYR A 265 -3.01 21.88 -87.37
CA TYR A 265 -2.76 21.61 -88.79
C TYR A 265 -4.06 21.41 -89.56
N GLN A 266 -5.01 20.61 -89.05
CA GLN A 266 -6.31 20.40 -89.70
C GLN A 266 -7.13 21.69 -89.83
N VAL A 267 -7.13 22.55 -88.80
CA VAL A 267 -7.81 23.85 -88.85
C VAL A 267 -7.16 24.75 -89.89
N LYS A 268 -5.82 24.78 -89.98
CA LYS A 268 -5.12 25.54 -91.03
C LYS A 268 -5.47 25.03 -92.43
N ASP A 269 -5.55 23.71 -92.61
CA ASP A 269 -5.89 23.08 -93.88
C ASP A 269 -7.36 23.34 -94.26
N LEU A 270 -8.29 23.16 -93.33
CA LEU A 270 -9.71 23.51 -93.51
C LEU A 270 -9.90 25.00 -93.76
N TRP A 271 -9.10 25.86 -93.12
CA TRP A 271 -9.12 27.30 -93.35
C TRP A 271 -8.64 27.64 -94.76
N ALA A 272 -7.56 27.02 -95.24
CA ALA A 272 -7.09 27.15 -96.61
C ALA A 272 -8.12 26.61 -97.62
N TYR A 273 -8.75 25.48 -97.32
CA TYR A 273 -9.81 24.88 -98.13
C TYR A 273 -11.07 25.76 -98.15
N ALA A 274 -11.53 26.28 -97.01
CA ALA A 274 -12.64 27.21 -96.94
C ALA A 274 -12.36 28.49 -97.73
N GLN A 275 -11.14 29.05 -97.61
CA GLN A 275 -10.70 30.15 -98.45
C GLN A 275 -10.73 29.81 -99.95
N SER A 276 -10.45 28.56 -100.33
CA SER A 276 -10.56 28.09 -101.72
C SER A 276 -12.00 27.84 -102.20
N LEU A 277 -12.90 27.48 -101.27
CA LEU A 277 -14.32 27.20 -101.50
C LEU A 277 -15.21 28.44 -101.51
N VAL A 278 -14.71 29.59 -101.02
CA VAL A 278 -15.38 30.88 -101.25
C VAL A 278 -15.22 31.24 -102.72
N ARG A 279 -15.96 30.50 -103.55
CA ARG A 279 -16.54 30.95 -104.81
C ARG A 279 -18.02 31.08 -104.56
N ILE A 280 -18.47 32.32 -104.65
CA ILE A 280 -19.85 32.76 -104.60
C ILE A 280 -20.61 31.98 -105.69
N GLU A 281 -21.49 31.03 -105.35
CA GLU A 281 -22.52 30.51 -106.26
C GLU A 281 -23.56 29.63 -105.52
N SER A 282 -24.78 29.63 -106.06
CA SER A 282 -26.08 29.52 -105.39
C SER A 282 -26.75 28.14 -105.37
N VAL A 283 -27.51 27.89 -104.27
CA VAL A 283 -28.78 27.14 -104.09
C VAL A 283 -29.25 26.26 -105.26
N HIS A 284 -29.61 24.97 -105.06
CA HIS A 284 -30.78 24.31 -105.68
C HIS A 284 -31.23 23.04 -104.90
N VAL A 285 -32.56 22.87 -104.80
CA VAL A 285 -33.35 21.88 -104.05
C VAL A 285 -33.61 20.62 -104.90
N PHE A 286 -33.56 19.42 -104.31
CA PHE A 286 -33.98 18.16 -104.96
C PHE A 286 -35.26 17.61 -104.32
N ALA A 287 -36.30 17.43 -105.14
CA ALA A 287 -37.52 16.69 -104.83
C ALA A 287 -37.41 15.24 -105.37
N LYS A 288 -37.91 14.25 -104.61
CA LYS A 288 -38.00 12.83 -105.03
C LYS A 288 -39.46 12.36 -105.07
N LYS A 289 -39.68 11.34 -105.91
CA LYS A 289 -40.94 10.82 -106.47
C LYS A 289 -41.13 9.37 -105.99
N ASP A 290 -42.30 9.01 -105.46
CA ASP A 290 -42.59 7.68 -104.86
C ASP A 290 -43.22 6.68 -105.86
N ILE A 291 -42.99 5.37 -105.62
CA ILE A 291 -43.56 4.23 -106.35
C ILE A 291 -44.23 3.24 -105.36
N ASP A 292 -45.53 3.02 -105.60
CA ASP A 292 -46.47 1.90 -105.36
C ASP A 292 -46.07 0.65 -104.49
N VAL A 293 -46.71 0.51 -103.31
CA VAL A 293 -46.85 -0.75 -102.52
C VAL A 293 -48.24 -0.81 -101.86
N PHE A 294 -49.35 -0.89 -102.62
CA PHE A 294 -50.70 -0.56 -102.08
C PHE A 294 -51.54 -1.69 -101.44
N ALA A 295 -51.09 -2.95 -101.33
CA ALA A 295 -51.92 -4.04 -100.78
C ALA A 295 -51.66 -4.37 -99.30
N ASN A 296 -50.39 -4.42 -98.86
CA ASN A 296 -50.04 -4.57 -97.45
C ASN A 296 -50.20 -3.26 -96.66
N ASN A 297 -50.27 -2.14 -97.36
CA ASN A 297 -50.42 -0.83 -96.75
C ASN A 297 -51.77 -0.65 -96.05
N LYS A 298 -52.89 -1.23 -96.49
CA LYS A 298 -54.19 -0.94 -95.83
C LYS A 298 -54.32 -1.45 -94.40
N ILE A 299 -53.76 -2.62 -94.10
CA ILE A 299 -53.77 -3.16 -92.72
C ILE A 299 -52.76 -2.38 -91.87
N LEU A 300 -51.58 -2.11 -92.43
CA LEU A 300 -50.57 -1.29 -91.77
C LEU A 300 -51.06 0.13 -91.52
N GLU A 301 -51.78 0.75 -92.46
CA GLU A 301 -52.41 2.06 -92.40
C GLU A 301 -53.53 2.08 -91.36
N GLY A 302 -54.34 1.01 -91.26
CA GLY A 302 -55.32 0.88 -90.19
C GLY A 302 -54.68 0.79 -88.80
N GLN A 303 -53.59 0.04 -88.67
CA GLN A 303 -52.80 -0.04 -87.43
C GLN A 303 -52.05 1.27 -87.15
N LEU A 304 -51.54 1.95 -88.18
CA LEU A 304 -50.88 3.25 -88.08
C LEU A 304 -51.87 4.33 -87.67
N ALA A 305 -53.07 4.36 -88.25
CA ALA A 305 -54.12 5.30 -87.89
C ALA A 305 -54.58 5.08 -86.44
N HIS A 306 -54.68 3.83 -86.00
CA HIS A 306 -54.99 3.53 -84.60
C HIS A 306 -53.86 3.93 -83.65
N LEU A 307 -52.60 3.65 -84.01
CA LEU A 307 -51.43 4.06 -83.24
C LEU A 307 -51.28 5.58 -83.21
N GLU A 308 -51.55 6.25 -84.32
CA GLU A 308 -51.52 7.71 -84.45
C GLU A 308 -52.61 8.33 -83.59
N SER A 309 -53.83 7.76 -83.57
CA SER A 309 -54.90 8.17 -82.65
C SER A 309 -54.47 8.05 -81.17
N ILE A 310 -53.84 6.95 -80.78
CA ILE A 310 -53.33 6.76 -79.42
C ILE A 310 -52.22 7.77 -79.11
N CYS A 311 -51.30 7.99 -80.06
CA CYS A 311 -50.22 8.97 -79.91
C CYS A 311 -50.74 10.40 -79.84
N THR A 312 -51.81 10.76 -80.57
CA THR A 312 -52.46 12.07 -80.45
C THR A 312 -53.09 12.26 -79.08
N GLU A 313 -53.79 11.25 -78.58
CA GLU A 313 -54.45 11.31 -77.28
C GLU A 313 -53.42 11.44 -76.15
N VAL A 314 -52.34 10.65 -76.20
CA VAL A 314 -51.23 10.74 -75.25
C VAL A 314 -50.49 12.09 -75.36
N LYS A 315 -50.33 12.63 -76.58
CA LYS A 315 -49.71 13.95 -76.81
C LYS A 315 -50.56 15.08 -76.20
N GLU A 316 -51.88 15.00 -76.31
CA GLU A 316 -52.79 15.97 -75.70
C GLU A 316 -52.81 15.86 -74.17
N VAL A 317 -52.88 14.64 -73.63
CA VAL A 317 -52.86 14.39 -72.18
C VAL A 317 -51.54 14.85 -71.53
N LEU A 318 -50.40 14.61 -72.20
CA LEU A 318 -49.08 15.00 -71.69
C LEU A 318 -48.64 16.41 -72.13
N LEU A 319 -49.49 17.13 -72.88
CA LEU A 319 -49.26 18.49 -73.37
C LEU A 319 -47.92 18.65 -74.12
N VAL A 320 -47.60 17.71 -75.00
CA VAL A 320 -46.31 17.65 -75.72
C VAL A 320 -46.42 18.27 -77.12
N ARG A 321 -45.44 19.08 -77.54
CA ARG A 321 -45.47 19.80 -78.83
C ARG A 321 -45.33 18.88 -80.06
N SER A 322 -44.52 17.83 -79.98
CA SER A 322 -44.23 16.91 -81.09
C SER A 322 -44.15 15.45 -80.64
N TYR A 323 -44.39 14.51 -81.55
CA TYR A 323 -44.25 13.07 -81.26
C TYR A 323 -42.81 12.66 -80.90
N HIS A 324 -41.82 13.39 -81.41
CA HIS A 324 -40.42 13.12 -81.09
C HIS A 324 -40.10 13.50 -79.63
N ASP A 325 -40.67 14.59 -79.13
CA ASP A 325 -40.57 14.99 -77.72
C ASP A 325 -41.32 14.00 -76.80
N LEU A 326 -42.41 13.38 -77.29
CA LEU A 326 -43.13 12.33 -76.55
C LEU A 326 -42.25 11.08 -76.36
N LEU A 327 -41.63 10.58 -77.43
CA LEU A 327 -40.74 9.42 -77.37
C LEU A 327 -39.53 9.68 -76.47
N SER A 328 -38.88 10.85 -76.61
CA SER A 328 -37.74 11.21 -75.78
C SER A 328 -38.11 11.28 -74.29
N ARG A 329 -39.30 11.78 -73.94
CA ARG A 329 -39.77 11.77 -72.53
C ARG A 329 -40.05 10.38 -72.01
N LEU A 330 -40.64 9.50 -72.82
CA LEU A 330 -40.91 8.11 -72.44
C LEU A 330 -39.60 7.31 -72.26
N GLU A 331 -38.62 7.52 -73.14
CA GLU A 331 -37.27 6.93 -73.01
C GLU A 331 -36.57 7.45 -71.75
N ASN A 332 -36.57 8.76 -71.52
CA ASN A 332 -36.01 9.35 -70.29
C ASN A 332 -36.72 8.82 -69.02
N GLN A 333 -38.05 8.65 -69.07
CA GLN A 333 -38.81 8.08 -67.96
C GLN A 333 -38.45 6.61 -67.72
N SER A 334 -38.25 5.83 -68.79
CA SER A 334 -37.78 4.45 -68.74
C SER A 334 -36.37 4.36 -68.11
N GLU A 335 -35.44 5.20 -68.57
CA GLU A 335 -34.07 5.27 -68.03
C GLU A 335 -34.05 5.69 -66.56
N GLN A 336 -34.85 6.69 -66.19
CA GLN A 336 -34.99 7.10 -64.79
C GLN A 336 -35.57 5.98 -63.93
N ARG A 337 -36.58 5.26 -64.43
CA ARG A 337 -37.17 4.11 -63.73
C ARG A 337 -36.15 3.00 -63.51
N THR A 338 -35.36 2.66 -64.53
CA THR A 338 -34.33 1.62 -64.39
C THR A 338 -33.22 2.04 -63.43
N ALA A 339 -32.77 3.30 -63.49
CA ALA A 339 -31.80 3.86 -62.55
C ALA A 339 -32.32 3.86 -61.10
N LEU A 340 -33.59 4.23 -60.88
CA LEU A 340 -34.23 4.19 -59.56
C LEU A 340 -34.35 2.77 -59.02
N LEU A 341 -34.70 1.79 -59.87
CA LEU A 341 -34.76 0.38 -59.48
C LEU A 341 -33.38 -0.16 -59.08
N ALA A 342 -32.32 0.18 -59.82
CA ALA A 342 -30.95 -0.19 -59.45
C ALA A 342 -30.51 0.46 -58.12
N ARG A 343 -30.91 1.72 -57.89
CA ARG A 343 -30.65 2.41 -56.63
C ARG A 343 -31.44 1.80 -55.45
N LEU A 344 -32.65 1.31 -55.70
CA LEU A 344 -33.43 0.58 -54.70
C LEU A 344 -32.74 -0.74 -54.32
N ASP A 345 -32.30 -1.52 -55.29
CA ASP A 345 -31.65 -2.81 -55.07
C ASP A 345 -30.33 -2.67 -54.31
N THR A 346 -29.51 -1.66 -54.65
CA THR A 346 -28.29 -1.34 -53.88
C THR A 346 -28.61 -0.90 -52.45
N ASN A 347 -29.68 -0.14 -52.22
CA ASN A 347 -30.10 0.24 -50.87
C ASN A 347 -30.59 -0.96 -50.05
N LEU A 348 -31.33 -1.88 -50.66
CA LEU A 348 -31.77 -3.12 -50.00
C LEU A 348 -30.56 -3.97 -49.57
N LYS A 349 -29.58 -4.16 -50.47
CA LYS A 349 -28.32 -4.85 -50.16
C LYS A 349 -27.56 -4.17 -49.01
N ASN A 350 -27.47 -2.83 -49.01
CA ASN A 350 -26.83 -2.07 -47.94
C ASN A 350 -27.56 -2.23 -46.60
N ARG A 351 -28.91 -2.21 -46.62
CA ARG A 351 -29.73 -2.44 -45.42
C ARG A 351 -29.47 -3.82 -44.83
N ASP A 352 -29.40 -4.85 -45.67
CA ASP A 352 -29.19 -6.22 -45.21
C ASP A 352 -27.76 -6.41 -44.63
N VAL A 353 -26.75 -5.76 -45.21
CA VAL A 353 -25.39 -5.69 -44.64
C VAL A 353 -25.37 -4.95 -43.30
N LEU A 354 -26.15 -3.88 -43.14
CA LEU A 354 -26.25 -3.18 -41.86
C LEU A 354 -26.96 -4.03 -40.80
N LEU A 355 -28.02 -4.76 -41.19
CA LEU A 355 -28.71 -5.72 -40.33
C LEU A 355 -27.78 -6.84 -39.86
N SER A 356 -26.98 -7.42 -40.76
CA SER A 356 -26.02 -8.46 -40.38
C SER A 356 -24.93 -7.93 -39.43
N LYS A 357 -24.39 -6.73 -39.68
CA LYS A 357 -23.46 -6.06 -38.76
C LYS A 357 -24.09 -5.77 -37.40
N LYS A 358 -25.34 -5.31 -37.36
CA LYS A 358 -26.08 -5.10 -36.11
C LYS A 358 -26.21 -6.42 -35.35
N ASN A 359 -26.62 -7.49 -36.01
CA ASN A 359 -26.79 -8.79 -35.36
C ASN A 359 -25.46 -9.32 -34.80
N GLN A 360 -24.37 -9.17 -35.55
CA GLN A 360 -23.03 -9.51 -35.07
C GLN A 360 -22.62 -8.67 -33.85
N ALA A 361 -22.89 -7.36 -33.87
CA ALA A 361 -22.60 -6.47 -32.74
C ALA A 361 -23.43 -6.83 -31.49
N VAL A 362 -24.70 -7.20 -31.67
CA VAL A 362 -25.56 -7.68 -30.58
C VAL A 362 -25.01 -8.98 -29.98
N GLN A 363 -24.60 -9.93 -30.81
CA GLN A 363 -24.01 -11.19 -30.37
C GLN A 363 -22.68 -10.97 -29.61
N VAL A 364 -21.83 -10.06 -30.10
CA VAL A 364 -20.60 -9.64 -29.40
C VAL A 364 -20.93 -9.02 -28.06
N LEU A 365 -21.93 -8.14 -27.99
CA LEU A 365 -22.36 -7.49 -26.75
C LEU A 365 -22.92 -8.49 -25.74
N GLU A 366 -23.69 -9.49 -26.17
CA GLU A 366 -24.15 -10.58 -25.31
C GLU A 366 -22.96 -11.41 -24.79
N SER A 367 -22.02 -11.78 -25.66
CA SER A 367 -20.82 -12.53 -25.26
C SER A 367 -19.98 -11.75 -24.23
N LEU A 368 -19.85 -10.43 -24.40
CA LEU A 368 -19.17 -9.57 -23.43
C LEU A 368 -19.92 -9.48 -22.11
N LYS A 369 -21.25 -9.33 -22.13
CA LYS A 369 -22.08 -9.34 -20.90
C LYS A 369 -21.94 -10.63 -20.11
N HIS A 370 -21.80 -11.78 -20.78
CA HIS A 370 -21.58 -13.05 -20.10
C HIS A 370 -20.15 -13.21 -19.60
N SER A 371 -19.16 -12.62 -20.29
CA SER A 371 -17.76 -12.60 -19.86
C SER A 371 -17.48 -11.62 -18.71
N THR A 372 -18.20 -10.50 -18.63
CA THR A 372 -17.95 -9.44 -17.61
C THR A 372 -18.60 -9.79 -16.28
N LYS A 373 -19.78 -10.42 -16.26
CA LYS A 373 -20.48 -10.80 -15.03
C LYS A 373 -19.61 -11.65 -14.10
N THR A 374 -18.91 -12.66 -14.62
CA THR A 374 -18.07 -13.53 -13.80
C THR A 374 -16.87 -12.78 -13.22
N ALA A 375 -16.21 -11.89 -13.98
CA ALA A 375 -15.03 -11.17 -13.52
C ALA A 375 -15.36 -9.95 -12.64
N GLU A 376 -16.52 -9.31 -12.84
CA GLU A 376 -16.99 -8.17 -12.04
C GLU A 376 -17.62 -8.62 -10.73
N GLN A 377 -18.32 -9.77 -10.67
CA GLN A 377 -18.88 -10.27 -9.40
C GLN A 377 -17.82 -10.66 -8.36
N TYR A 378 -16.66 -11.20 -8.79
CA TYR A 378 -15.54 -11.40 -7.86
C TYR A 378 -14.92 -10.08 -7.37
N LYS A 379 -14.91 -9.03 -8.20
CA LYS A 379 -14.40 -7.71 -7.81
C LYS A 379 -15.38 -6.99 -6.89
N ILE A 380 -16.68 -7.08 -7.15
CA ILE A 380 -17.72 -6.44 -6.34
C ILE A 380 -17.79 -7.08 -4.95
N ASN A 381 -17.74 -8.41 -4.86
CA ASN A 381 -17.70 -9.10 -3.56
C ASN A 381 -16.43 -8.77 -2.77
N GLY A 382 -15.26 -8.71 -3.43
CA GLY A 382 -14.02 -8.29 -2.76
C GLY A 382 -14.04 -6.83 -2.29
N ILE A 383 -14.72 -5.94 -3.01
CA ILE A 383 -14.91 -4.54 -2.59
C ILE A 383 -15.87 -4.45 -1.40
N GLN A 384 -16.92 -5.29 -1.38
CA GLN A 384 -17.88 -5.37 -0.27
C GLN A 384 -17.19 -5.83 1.03
N ASP A 385 -16.39 -6.89 0.97
CA ASP A 385 -15.64 -7.43 2.12
C ASP A 385 -14.62 -6.40 2.66
N MET A 386 -13.96 -5.66 1.76
CA MET A 386 -13.04 -4.58 2.13
C MET A 386 -13.77 -3.41 2.80
N LEU A 387 -14.97 -3.07 2.35
CA LEU A 387 -15.80 -2.02 2.98
C LEU A 387 -16.24 -2.43 4.39
N GLU A 388 -16.65 -3.69 4.58
CA GLU A 388 -17.01 -4.23 5.91
C GLU A 388 -15.80 -4.23 6.86
N GLN A 389 -14.60 -4.56 6.37
CA GLN A 389 -13.37 -4.45 7.16
C GLN A 389 -13.06 -3.00 7.55
N ILE A 390 -13.24 -2.04 6.64
CA ILE A 390 -13.06 -0.61 6.93
C ILE A 390 -14.06 -0.13 7.98
N GLU A 391 -15.31 -0.58 7.95
CA GLU A 391 -16.30 -0.23 8.96
C GLU A 391 -15.97 -0.81 10.34
N LEU A 392 -15.47 -2.06 10.39
CA LEU A 392 -15.01 -2.68 11.63
C LEU A 392 -13.81 -1.94 12.23
N GLU A 393 -12.82 -1.57 11.41
CA GLU A 393 -11.68 -0.79 11.87
C GLU A 393 -12.08 0.62 12.33
N LYS A 394 -13.04 1.27 11.67
CA LYS A 394 -13.60 2.56 12.12
C LYS A 394 -14.33 2.44 13.47
N LYS A 395 -15.00 1.32 13.75
CA LYS A 395 -15.60 1.07 15.08
C LYS A 395 -14.52 0.92 16.14
N ARG A 396 -13.48 0.12 15.88
CA ARG A 396 -12.32 -0.03 16.78
C ARG A 396 -11.61 1.29 17.07
N GLU A 397 -11.45 2.14 16.05
CA GLU A 397 -10.86 3.47 16.23
C GLU A 397 -11.69 4.37 17.15
N LYS A 398 -13.03 4.32 17.03
CA LYS A 398 -13.94 5.05 17.93
C LYS A 398 -13.81 4.54 19.37
N ASP A 399 -13.85 3.23 19.56
CA ASP A 399 -13.73 2.61 20.89
C ASP A 399 -12.40 2.97 21.56
N LEU A 400 -11.30 2.96 20.81
CA LEU A 400 -9.98 3.39 21.30
C LEU A 400 -9.95 4.88 21.65
N LYS A 401 -10.56 5.74 20.83
CA LYS A 401 -10.66 7.18 21.12
C LYS A 401 -11.45 7.43 22.40
N ASP A 402 -12.52 6.69 22.63
CA ASP A 402 -13.33 6.84 23.84
C ASP A 402 -12.60 6.27 25.07
N GLN A 403 -11.84 5.17 24.94
CA GLN A 403 -10.92 4.73 25.99
C GLN A 403 -9.84 5.77 26.32
N ILE A 404 -9.26 6.42 25.31
CA ILE A 404 -8.26 7.48 25.51
C ILE A 404 -8.89 8.68 26.25
N LYS A 405 -10.12 9.06 25.91
CA LYS A 405 -10.84 10.13 26.64
C LYS A 405 -11.09 9.74 28.10
N ALA A 406 -11.62 8.53 28.35
CA ALA A 406 -11.87 8.04 29.70
C ALA A 406 -10.58 7.97 30.54
N HIS A 407 -9.47 7.50 29.95
CA HIS A 407 -8.16 7.51 30.60
C HIS A 407 -7.62 8.93 30.82
N GLY A 408 -7.86 9.85 29.87
CA GLY A 408 -7.52 11.26 29.99
C GLY A 408 -8.25 11.94 31.14
N GLU A 409 -9.57 11.71 31.26
CA GLU A 409 -10.42 12.20 32.35
C GLU A 409 -9.97 11.64 33.71
N LEU A 410 -9.67 10.34 33.77
CA LEU A 410 -9.12 9.72 34.99
C LEU A 410 -7.78 10.34 35.38
N LEU A 411 -6.88 10.58 34.42
CA LEU A 411 -5.58 11.20 34.68
C LEU A 411 -5.74 12.64 35.16
N THR A 412 -6.69 13.40 34.62
CA THR A 412 -7.00 14.76 35.12
C THR A 412 -7.56 14.73 36.53
N ASN A 413 -8.44 13.76 36.85
CA ASN A 413 -8.98 13.58 38.19
C ASN A 413 -7.89 13.20 39.20
N ILE A 414 -6.97 12.29 38.83
CA ILE A 414 -5.80 11.93 39.66
C ILE A 414 -4.90 13.16 39.87
N ARG A 415 -4.64 13.94 38.81
CA ARG A 415 -3.83 15.16 38.93
C ARG A 415 -4.50 16.17 39.87
N ALA A 416 -5.79 16.42 39.73
CA ALA A 416 -6.54 17.32 40.59
C ALA A 416 -6.57 16.85 42.05
N ALA A 417 -6.77 15.55 42.29
CA ALA A 417 -6.74 14.96 43.63
C ALA A 417 -5.36 15.11 44.27
N LEU A 418 -4.28 14.82 43.54
CA LEU A 418 -2.91 15.00 44.05
C LEU A 418 -2.56 16.46 44.31
N GLN A 419 -3.04 17.39 43.46
CA GLN A 419 -2.89 18.82 43.71
C GLN A 419 -3.66 19.24 44.98
N SER A 420 -4.88 18.76 45.16
CA SER A 420 -5.69 18.99 46.37
C SER A 420 -5.04 18.41 47.63
N MET A 421 -4.47 17.21 47.56
CA MET A 421 -3.69 16.64 48.67
C MET A 421 -2.43 17.47 48.96
N ASN A 422 -1.72 17.92 47.92
CA ASN A 422 -0.53 18.74 48.11
C ASN A 422 -0.85 20.12 48.73
N THR A 423 -1.98 20.74 48.36
CA THR A 423 -2.43 21.99 48.99
C THR A 423 -2.84 21.77 50.45
N MET A 424 -3.53 20.67 50.76
CA MET A 424 -3.88 20.31 52.14
C MET A 424 -2.63 20.03 53.00
N LEU A 425 -1.55 19.54 52.38
CA LEU A 425 -0.26 19.24 53.01
C LEU A 425 0.74 20.41 53.01
N LEU A 426 0.32 21.63 52.63
CA LEU A 426 1.20 22.82 52.63
C LEU A 426 1.79 23.11 54.02
N CYS A 427 1.06 22.85 55.10
CA CYS A 427 1.52 23.09 56.47
C CYS A 427 2.58 22.07 56.97
N VAL A 428 2.90 21.04 56.19
CA VAL A 428 3.84 19.97 56.59
C VAL A 428 5.28 20.37 56.24
N ARG A 429 5.99 20.95 57.21
CA ARG A 429 7.39 21.39 57.05
C ARG A 429 8.35 20.21 56.91
N HIS A 430 9.32 20.32 55.99
CA HIS A 430 10.52 19.48 56.00
C HIS A 430 11.45 19.95 57.13
N SER A 431 11.58 19.18 58.21
CA SER A 431 12.65 19.41 59.19
C SER A 431 13.99 18.97 58.58
N GLY A 432 14.61 19.86 57.81
CA GLY A 432 15.96 19.67 57.28
C GLY A 432 16.95 19.52 58.45
N LYS A 433 17.48 18.31 58.63
CA LYS A 433 18.63 18.06 59.50
C LYS A 433 19.79 18.97 59.06
N GLY A 434 20.25 19.80 60.00
CA GLY A 434 21.27 20.83 59.77
C GLY A 434 22.55 20.27 59.16
N ALA A 435 22.88 20.73 57.95
CA ALA A 435 24.22 20.61 57.40
C ALA A 435 25.08 21.74 57.98
N VAL A 436 25.92 21.39 58.95
CA VAL A 436 26.97 22.25 59.51
C VAL A 436 27.90 22.72 58.38
N LYS A 437 27.77 23.98 57.96
CA LYS A 437 28.81 24.66 57.17
C LYS A 437 29.80 25.33 58.14
N LYS A 438 31.08 24.98 58.01
CA LYS A 438 32.20 25.61 58.71
C LYS A 438 32.27 27.12 58.40
N PRO A 439 32.64 27.99 59.37
CA PRO A 439 32.70 29.43 59.14
C PRO A 439 34.03 29.82 58.49
N VAL A 440 33.98 30.66 57.46
CA VAL A 440 35.10 31.47 56.98
C VAL A 440 34.94 32.87 57.54
N LYS A 441 35.99 33.35 58.21
CA LYS A 441 36.11 34.70 58.77
C LYS A 441 36.06 35.77 57.69
N ASN A 442 35.25 36.81 57.86
CA ASN A 442 35.70 38.19 58.13
C ASN A 442 34.49 39.13 58.27
N GLY A 443 34.64 40.13 59.13
CA GLY A 443 33.55 40.91 59.71
C GLY A 443 33.10 42.12 58.92
N ASN A 444 31.86 42.58 59.18
CA ASN A 444 31.62 43.74 60.05
C ASN A 444 30.11 44.01 60.20
N LYS A 445 29.69 44.10 61.47
CA LYS A 445 28.59 44.88 62.07
C LYS A 445 27.40 45.30 61.19
N LYS A 446 26.21 44.81 61.53
CA LYS A 446 25.15 45.53 62.31
C LYS A 446 23.90 44.64 62.36
N GLU A 447 23.42 44.35 63.58
CA GLU A 447 22.04 43.90 63.79
C GLU A 447 21.07 45.04 63.40
N PRO A 448 19.86 44.69 62.97
CA PRO A 448 18.76 44.80 63.93
C PRO A 448 17.87 43.56 64.01
N ILE A 449 17.29 43.45 65.18
CA ILE A 449 16.35 42.45 65.67
C ILE A 449 14.92 42.82 65.23
N VAL A 450 14.12 41.80 64.86
CA VAL A 450 12.62 41.72 64.87
C VAL A 450 11.94 42.56 63.77
N ASN A 451 11.26 41.98 62.76
CA ASN A 451 10.00 41.24 62.91
C ASN A 451 9.52 40.51 61.62
N ASP A 452 10.37 39.84 60.83
CA ASP A 452 9.98 39.32 59.50
C ASP A 452 9.83 37.79 59.41
N ARG A 453 9.49 37.08 60.50
CA ARG A 453 9.32 35.62 60.42
C ARG A 453 8.03 35.19 59.74
N GLU A 454 6.95 35.97 59.86
CA GLU A 454 5.66 35.61 59.25
C GLU A 454 5.63 35.95 57.75
N ASP A 455 6.19 37.10 57.33
CA ASP A 455 6.19 37.54 55.93
C ASP A 455 7.09 36.70 55.00
N VAL A 456 8.16 36.12 55.53
CA VAL A 456 9.04 35.19 54.78
C VAL A 456 8.38 33.80 54.69
N GLU A 457 7.65 33.38 55.72
CA GLU A 457 6.90 32.12 55.73
C GLU A 457 5.68 32.18 54.80
N GLU A 458 4.96 33.30 54.72
CA GLU A 458 3.89 33.51 53.74
C GLU A 458 4.43 33.56 52.31
N ARG A 459 5.57 34.21 52.06
CA ARG A 459 6.20 34.24 50.72
C ARG A 459 6.68 32.87 50.24
N ASP A 460 7.22 32.02 51.12
CA ASP A 460 7.62 30.65 50.78
C ASP A 460 6.39 29.74 50.57
N MET A 461 5.32 29.92 51.35
CA MET A 461 4.04 29.22 51.11
C MET A 461 3.40 29.63 49.78
N LEU A 462 3.46 30.92 49.42
CA LEU A 462 2.97 31.44 48.15
C LEU A 462 3.82 30.97 46.96
N ALA A 463 5.14 30.85 47.13
CA ALA A 463 6.05 30.34 46.09
C ALA A 463 5.86 28.84 45.79
N GLU A 464 5.51 28.01 46.79
CA GLU A 464 5.12 26.60 46.55
C GLU A 464 3.76 26.47 45.84
N ILE A 465 2.85 27.43 46.00
CA ILE A 465 1.56 27.49 45.29
C ILE A 465 1.75 27.94 43.83
N GLU A 466 2.67 28.87 43.57
CA GLU A 466 2.93 29.43 42.22
C GLU A 466 3.73 28.46 41.33
N GLY A 467 4.54 27.58 41.92
CA GLY A 467 5.23 26.48 41.24
C GLY A 467 4.37 25.22 41.04
N MET A 468 3.23 25.32 40.34
CA MET A 468 2.38 24.16 40.03
C MET A 468 3.09 23.18 39.08
N ASP A 469 3.73 22.15 39.62
CA ASP A 469 4.24 21.04 38.82
C ASP A 469 3.09 20.36 38.08
N THR A 470 3.20 20.28 36.76
CA THR A 470 2.18 19.70 35.87
C THR A 470 2.28 18.17 35.75
N ASP A 471 3.41 17.60 36.19
CA ASP A 471 3.68 16.17 36.15
C ASP A 471 3.11 15.43 37.38
N VAL A 472 2.25 14.44 37.09
CA VAL A 472 1.56 13.60 38.07
C VAL A 472 2.55 12.80 38.93
N LEU A 473 3.68 12.36 38.37
CA LEU A 473 4.67 11.58 39.12
C LEU A 473 5.45 12.44 40.11
N VAL A 474 5.76 13.69 39.72
CA VAL A 474 6.42 14.64 40.60
C VAL A 474 5.50 15.03 41.75
N LEU A 475 4.22 15.32 41.46
CA LEU A 475 3.18 15.57 42.45
C LEU A 475 3.01 14.40 43.43
N LEU A 476 2.91 13.17 42.92
CA LEU A 476 2.80 11.96 43.75
C LEU A 476 4.01 11.80 44.68
N SER A 477 5.23 12.03 44.16
CA SER A 477 6.45 11.93 44.97
C SER A 477 6.52 12.99 46.07
N LYS A 478 6.01 14.20 45.82
CA LYS A 478 5.94 15.30 46.80
C LYS A 478 4.90 15.00 47.88
N VAL A 479 3.69 14.60 47.49
CA VAL A 479 2.61 14.20 48.41
C VAL A 479 3.07 13.02 49.27
N SER A 480 3.68 11.99 48.69
CA SER A 480 4.18 10.83 49.42
C SER A 480 5.26 11.18 50.45
N LYS A 481 6.19 12.09 50.12
CA LYS A 481 7.19 12.58 51.07
C LYS A 481 6.56 13.37 52.21
N LYS A 482 5.63 14.29 51.92
CA LYS A 482 4.93 15.08 52.95
C LYS A 482 4.04 14.19 53.84
N ALA A 483 3.33 13.21 53.25
CA ALA A 483 2.55 12.22 53.99
C ALA A 483 3.43 11.34 54.90
N ASN A 484 4.60 10.90 54.43
CA ASN A 484 5.55 10.16 55.28
C ASN A 484 6.11 11.01 56.43
N ILE A 485 6.30 12.31 56.23
CA ILE A 485 6.71 13.22 57.30
C ILE A 485 5.60 13.34 58.35
N LEU A 486 4.34 13.52 57.94
CA LEU A 486 3.19 13.51 58.86
C LEU A 486 3.08 12.19 59.61
N PHE A 487 3.21 11.07 58.90
CA PHE A 487 3.17 9.75 59.50
C PHE A 487 4.22 9.60 60.61
N ASN A 488 5.45 10.03 60.34
CA ASN A 488 6.55 9.99 61.31
C ASN A 488 6.38 10.99 62.47
N ILE A 489 5.73 12.14 62.27
CA ILE A 489 5.44 13.12 63.33
C ILE A 489 4.28 12.63 64.22
N SER A 490 3.32 11.91 63.64
CA SER A 490 2.08 11.54 64.31
C SER A 490 2.24 10.50 65.42
N ASN A 491 3.36 9.74 65.46
CA ASN A 491 3.60 8.66 66.41
C ASN A 491 2.30 7.89 66.77
N PHE A 492 1.52 7.50 65.75
CA PHE A 492 0.40 6.59 65.96
C PHE A 492 0.99 5.25 66.38
N ASP A 493 1.01 5.01 67.70
CA ASP A 493 1.30 3.71 68.27
C ASP A 493 0.11 2.82 67.88
N LEU A 494 0.24 2.10 66.76
CA LEU A 494 -0.76 1.15 66.25
C LEU A 494 -0.82 -0.07 67.18
N LYS A 495 -1.34 0.13 68.39
CA LYS A 495 -1.68 -0.96 69.31
C LYS A 495 -3.10 -1.51 69.08
N GLN A 496 -3.86 -0.91 68.18
CA GLN A 496 -5.19 -1.36 67.76
C GLN A 496 -5.30 -1.36 66.23
N GLU A 497 -4.70 -2.37 65.59
CA GLU A 497 -4.89 -2.64 64.16
C GLU A 497 -6.37 -2.87 63.80
N ASP A 498 -7.16 -3.37 64.74
CA ASP A 498 -8.58 -3.67 64.54
C ASP A 498 -9.42 -2.40 64.37
N GLU A 499 -9.13 -1.34 65.12
CA GLU A 499 -9.85 -0.06 65.04
C GLU A 499 -9.48 0.72 63.77
N ALA A 500 -8.22 0.63 63.34
CA ALA A 500 -7.77 1.18 62.06
C ALA A 500 -8.34 0.39 60.85
N ARG A 501 -8.49 -0.94 60.98
CA ARG A 501 -9.20 -1.76 59.98
C ARG A 501 -10.67 -1.41 59.92
N ASP A 502 -11.33 -1.23 61.06
CA ASP A 502 -12.74 -0.86 61.09
C ASP A 502 -12.97 0.52 60.50
N LEU A 503 -12.11 1.50 60.77
CA LEU A 503 -12.15 2.82 60.13
C LEU A 503 -11.90 2.76 58.62
N TYR A 504 -10.95 1.92 58.17
CA TYR A 504 -10.68 1.72 56.75
C TYR A 504 -11.85 1.01 56.06
N HIS A 505 -12.42 -0.03 56.67
CA HIS A 505 -13.59 -0.72 56.16
C HIS A 505 -14.82 0.19 56.14
N THR A 506 -15.00 1.05 57.15
CA THR A 506 -16.08 2.06 57.19
C THR A 506 -15.87 3.10 56.10
N TYR A 507 -14.64 3.58 55.88
CA TYR A 507 -14.32 4.50 54.79
C TYR A 507 -14.57 3.88 53.42
N VAL A 508 -14.11 2.64 53.20
CA VAL A 508 -14.35 1.91 51.94
C VAL A 508 -15.82 1.64 51.73
N SER A 509 -16.57 1.32 52.79
CA SER A 509 -18.01 1.10 52.71
C SER A 509 -18.77 2.39 52.41
N ASN A 510 -18.36 3.53 52.99
CA ASN A 510 -18.91 4.86 52.69
C ASN A 510 -18.54 5.37 51.30
N TYR A 511 -17.33 5.07 50.83
CA TYR A 511 -16.89 5.40 49.49
C TYR A 511 -17.66 4.60 48.45
N ASN A 512 -17.82 3.29 48.67
CA ASN A 512 -18.59 2.42 47.78
C ASN A 512 -20.09 2.73 47.82
N SER A 513 -20.66 3.07 48.99
CA SER A 513 -22.07 3.50 49.07
C SER A 513 -22.28 4.85 48.38
N GLY A 514 -21.36 5.80 48.51
CA GLY A 514 -21.39 7.06 47.78
C GLY A 514 -21.23 6.88 46.25
N LEU A 515 -20.49 5.86 45.81
CA LEU A 515 -20.34 5.50 44.40
C LEU A 515 -21.59 4.83 43.81
N ILE A 516 -22.32 4.06 44.61
CA ILE A 516 -23.53 3.32 44.17
C ILE A 516 -24.78 4.20 44.26
N PHE A 517 -24.92 5.04 45.28
CA PHE A 517 -26.14 5.81 45.54
C PHE A 517 -26.06 7.30 45.20
N GLY A 518 -24.85 7.87 45.01
CA GLY A 518 -24.67 9.28 44.67
C GLY A 518 -25.17 10.25 45.75
N THR A 519 -24.65 11.48 45.77
CA THR A 519 -25.17 12.57 46.62
C THR A 519 -26.46 13.15 46.02
N GLY A 520 -27.50 12.33 45.95
CA GLY A 520 -28.89 12.74 45.76
C GLY A 520 -29.58 12.78 47.12
N GLU A 521 -30.53 13.71 47.28
CA GLU A 521 -31.28 13.98 48.50
C GLU A 521 -31.81 12.70 49.18
N GLU A 522 -31.82 12.69 50.51
CA GLU A 522 -32.47 11.65 51.32
C GLU A 522 -33.92 11.45 50.88
N GLU A 523 -34.18 10.44 50.05
CA GLU A 523 -35.53 9.93 49.87
C GLU A 523 -36.00 9.40 51.22
N GLN A 524 -37.05 10.03 51.75
CA GLN A 524 -37.79 9.51 52.89
C GLN A 524 -38.07 8.03 52.65
N ILE A 525 -37.70 7.20 53.64
CA ILE A 525 -38.00 5.79 53.71
C ILE A 525 -39.53 5.63 53.66
N GLY A 526 -40.07 5.55 52.46
CA GLY A 526 -41.36 4.98 52.16
C GLY A 526 -41.19 3.48 52.22
N LEU A 527 -41.82 2.85 53.18
CA LEU A 527 -41.94 1.39 53.27
C LEU A 527 -42.68 0.87 52.02
N LEU A 528 -41.98 0.72 50.90
CA LEU A 528 -42.47 0.01 49.73
C LEU A 528 -42.02 -1.45 49.85
N VAL A 529 -42.92 -2.29 50.35
CA VAL A 529 -42.80 -3.75 50.22
C VAL A 529 -43.05 -4.08 48.74
N GLU A 530 -42.03 -3.87 47.90
CA GLU A 530 -42.01 -4.47 46.58
C GLU A 530 -41.65 -5.94 46.75
N HIS A 531 -42.67 -6.78 46.57
CA HIS A 531 -42.48 -8.20 46.43
C HIS A 531 -41.58 -8.42 45.22
N GLU A 532 -40.36 -8.90 45.46
CA GLU A 532 -39.43 -9.33 44.43
C GLU A 532 -40.17 -10.35 43.56
N LYS A 533 -40.62 -9.93 42.36
CA LYS A 533 -41.11 -10.85 41.34
C LYS A 533 -39.89 -11.63 40.86
N ILE A 534 -39.63 -12.74 41.54
CA ILE A 534 -38.70 -13.76 41.09
C ILE A 534 -39.18 -14.20 39.71
N ASP A 535 -38.45 -13.80 38.66
CA ASP A 535 -38.66 -14.30 37.32
C ASP A 535 -38.32 -15.79 37.32
N VAL A 536 -39.36 -16.63 37.38
CA VAL A 536 -39.28 -18.09 37.48
C VAL A 536 -38.53 -18.71 36.28
N THR A 537 -38.27 -17.94 35.23
CA THR A 537 -37.54 -18.39 34.04
C THR A 537 -36.02 -18.32 34.19
N VAL A 538 -35.49 -17.57 35.16
CA VAL A 538 -34.04 -17.45 35.40
C VAL A 538 -33.63 -18.41 36.51
N PRO A 539 -32.89 -19.50 36.22
CA PRO A 539 -32.50 -20.46 37.24
C PRO A 539 -31.59 -19.79 38.27
N THR A 540 -31.99 -19.88 39.54
CA THR A 540 -31.25 -19.33 40.67
C THR A 540 -29.89 -20.02 40.78
N ARG A 541 -28.90 -19.37 41.40
CA ARG A 541 -27.58 -19.97 41.66
C ARG A 541 -27.68 -21.33 42.38
N ALA A 542 -28.71 -21.53 43.21
CA ALA A 542 -29.01 -22.81 43.84
C ALA A 542 -29.45 -23.88 42.82
N ASP A 543 -30.31 -23.52 41.87
CA ASP A 543 -30.79 -24.41 40.79
C ASP A 543 -29.66 -24.80 39.84
N ILE A 544 -28.78 -23.84 39.51
CA ILE A 544 -27.58 -24.09 38.68
C ILE A 544 -26.64 -25.06 39.41
N LYS A 545 -26.42 -24.88 40.72
CA LYS A 545 -25.61 -25.80 41.53
C LYS A 545 -26.25 -27.19 41.64
N TYR A 546 -27.58 -27.25 41.79
CA TYR A 546 -28.31 -28.52 41.84
C TYR A 546 -28.21 -29.28 40.50
N ARG A 547 -28.40 -28.59 39.36
CA ARG A 547 -28.27 -29.18 38.02
C ARG A 547 -26.83 -29.62 37.72
N SER A 548 -25.83 -28.83 38.08
CA SER A 548 -24.42 -29.23 37.95
C SER A 548 -24.08 -30.44 38.81
N ARG A 549 -24.68 -30.56 40.00
CA ARG A 549 -24.52 -31.74 40.86
C ARG A 549 -25.21 -32.97 40.27
N GLN A 550 -26.43 -32.83 39.74
CA GLN A 550 -27.14 -33.90 39.03
C GLN A 550 -26.37 -34.39 37.79
N ALA A 551 -25.79 -33.49 37.01
CA ALA A 551 -24.97 -33.84 35.85
C ALA A 551 -23.72 -34.64 36.28
N PHE A 552 -23.06 -34.23 37.35
CA PHE A 552 -21.92 -34.97 37.91
C PHE A 552 -22.33 -36.36 38.45
N GLU A 553 -23.46 -36.46 39.15
CA GLU A 553 -23.96 -37.73 39.69
C GLU A 553 -24.46 -38.68 38.58
N ALA A 554 -25.01 -38.16 37.48
CA ALA A 554 -25.37 -38.96 36.30
C ALA A 554 -24.14 -39.52 35.57
N HIS A 555 -23.01 -38.80 35.55
CA HIS A 555 -21.74 -39.27 35.00
C HIS A 555 -20.97 -40.23 35.93
N LEU A 556 -21.39 -40.36 37.19
CA LEU A 556 -20.76 -41.23 38.19
C LEU A 556 -21.53 -42.53 38.46
N LYS A 557 -22.69 -42.76 37.81
CA LYS A 557 -23.36 -44.07 37.83
C LYS A 557 -22.81 -44.95 36.71
N PRO A 558 -22.06 -46.03 37.03
CA PRO A 558 -21.75 -47.07 36.06
C PRO A 558 -23.01 -47.90 35.76
N GLU A 559 -23.15 -48.38 34.52
CA GLU A 559 -24.06 -49.49 34.19
C GLU A 559 -23.73 -50.75 34.99
#